data_AF-A0A1B8S1G2-F1
#
_entry.id   AF-A0A1B8S1G2-F1
#
_cell.length_a   1.000
_cell.length_b   1.000
_cell.length_c   1.000
_cell.angle_alpha   90.00
_cell.angle_beta   90.00
_cell.angle_gamma   90.00
#
_symmetry.space_group_name_H-M   'P 1'
#
loop_
_entity.id
_entity.type
_entity.pdbx_description
1 polymer ?
#
loop_
_entity_poly.entity_id
_entity_poly.type
_entity_poly.pdbx_seq_one_letter_code
_entity_poly.pdbx_strand_id
1 'polypeptide(L)' 'MNLRDRVALNIQDLRRARGLSQEELAHRANVSRGYMGKVENAKFAASLDLLERIARALNVDSEELFTKR' A
#
# COMPACT_ATOMS: atom_id res chain seq x y z
N MET A 1 2.25 -2.54 17.33
CA MET A 1 2.03 -2.52 15.87
C MET A 1 2.22 -3.94 15.35
N ASN A 2 1.19 -4.53 14.74
CA ASN A 2 1.33 -5.85 14.09
C ASN A 2 1.84 -5.69 12.64
N LEU A 3 2.04 -6.80 11.94
CA LEU A 3 2.52 -6.77 10.55
C LEU A 3 1.59 -5.99 9.60
N ARG A 4 0.27 -6.11 9.76
CA ARG A 4 -0.70 -5.41 8.89
C ARG A 4 -0.63 -3.91 9.09
N ASP A 5 -0.56 -3.46 10.34
CA ASP A 5 -0.42 -2.04 10.67
C ASP A 5 0.86 -1.45 10.04
N ARG A 6 1.98 -2.19 10.12
CA ARG A 6 3.25 -1.78 9.53
C ARG A 6 3.15 -1.60 8.02
N VAL A 7 2.61 -2.62 7.34
CA VAL A 7 2.45 -2.61 5.88
C VAL A 7 1.54 -1.46 5.44
N ALA A 8 0.41 -1.28 6.13
CA ALA A 8 -0.53 -0.21 5.85
C ALA A 8 0.11 1.18 5.96
N LEU A 9 0.86 1.42 7.03
CA LEU A 9 1.55 2.70 7.23
C LEU A 9 2.68 2.89 6.21
N ASN A 10 3.46 1.85 5.89
CA ASN A 10 4.54 1.96 4.90
C ASN A 10 4.00 2.27 3.50
N ILE A 11 2.90 1.64 3.10
CA ILE A 11 2.19 1.98 1.85
C ILE A 11 1.77 3.46 1.87
N GLN A 12 1.18 3.93 2.98
CA GLN A 12 0.76 5.32 3.11
C GLN A 12 1.93 6.30 2.99
N ASP A 13 3.06 6.02 3.64
CA ASP A 13 4.23 6.90 3.63
C ASP A 13 4.91 6.90 2.25
N LEU A 14 5.10 5.73 1.64
CA LEU A 14 5.66 5.61 0.29
C LEU A 14 4.77 6.29 -0.76
N ARG A 15 3.44 6.21 -0.59
CA ARG A 15 2.46 6.91 -1.43
C ARG A 15 2.61 8.42 -1.30
N ARG A 16 2.66 8.94 -0.07
CA ARG A 16 2.81 10.38 0.21
C ARG A 16 4.14 10.92 -0.29
N ALA A 17 5.23 10.18 -0.11
CA ALA A 17 6.56 10.53 -0.63
C ALA A 17 6.58 10.70 -2.16
N ARG A 18 5.65 10.05 -2.87
CA ARG A 18 5.49 10.14 -4.33
C ARG A 18 4.41 11.12 -4.79
N GLY A 19 3.81 11.87 -3.86
CA GLY A 19 2.74 12.81 -4.17
C GLY A 19 1.47 12.16 -4.73
N LEU A 20 1.29 10.85 -4.53
CA LEU A 20 0.13 10.13 -5.07
C LEU A 20 -1.08 10.27 -4.13
N SER A 21 -2.26 10.50 -4.70
CA SER A 21 -3.52 10.36 -3.97
C SER A 21 -3.83 8.86 -3.76
N GLN A 22 -4.74 8.54 -2.83
CA GLN A 22 -5.22 7.16 -2.68
C GLN A 22 -5.92 6.66 -3.95
N GLU A 23 -6.58 7.56 -4.68
CA GLU A 23 -7.25 7.24 -5.94
C GLU A 23 -6.26 6.90 -7.03
N GLU A 24 -5.18 7.68 -7.15
CA GLU A 24 -4.11 7.44 -8.11
C GLU A 24 -3.39 6.12 -7.82
N LEU A 25 -3.04 5.84 -6.56
CA LEU A 25 -2.43 4.56 -6.19
C LEU A 25 -3.38 3.40 -6.44
N ALA A 26 -4.68 3.56 -6.12
CA ALA A 26 -5.68 2.53 -6.38
C ALA A 26 -5.80 2.21 -7.87
N HIS A 27 -5.86 3.25 -8.71
CA HIS A 27 -5.90 3.11 -10.16
C HIS A 27 -4.67 2.35 -10.69
N ARG A 28 -3.45 2.76 -10.30
CA ARG A 28 -2.20 2.09 -10.69
C ARG A 28 -2.12 0.65 -10.20
N ALA A 29 -2.60 0.39 -8.99
CA ALA A 29 -2.65 -0.94 -8.41
C ALA A 29 -3.86 -1.75 -8.91
N ASN A 30 -4.70 -1.22 -9.81
CA ASN A 30 -5.91 -1.84 -10.37
C ASN A 30 -6.95 -2.30 -9.29
N VAL A 31 -7.19 -1.46 -8.28
CA VAL A 31 -8.20 -1.65 -7.24
C VAL A 31 -9.06 -0.39 -7.07
N SER A 32 -10.16 -0.47 -6.34
CA SER A 32 -10.97 0.71 -6.05
C SER A 32 -10.30 1.61 -4.99
N ARG A 33 -10.55 2.92 -5.04
CA ARG A 33 -10.10 3.88 -4.01
C ARG A 33 -10.51 3.46 -2.60
N GLY A 34 -11.74 2.97 -2.44
CA GLY A 34 -12.25 2.49 -1.16
C GLY A 34 -11.49 1.26 -0.66
N TYR A 35 -11.09 0.37 -1.56
CA TYR A 35 -10.24 -0.78 -1.22
C TYR A 35 -8.85 -0.33 -0.77
N MET A 36 -8.21 0.60 -1.52
CA MET A 36 -6.92 1.18 -1.13
C MET A 36 -6.99 1.87 0.25
N GLY A 37 -8.07 2.60 0.53
CA GLY A 37 -8.32 3.17 1.86
C GLY A 37 -8.38 2.10 2.96
N LYS A 38 -9.04 0.96 2.72
CA LYS A 38 -9.07 -0.15 3.70
C LYS A 38 -7.69 -0.78 3.90
N VAL A 39 -6.87 -0.88 2.85
CA VAL A 39 -5.48 -1.36 2.93
C VAL A 39 -4.64 -0.42 3.81
N GLU A 40 -4.66 0.88 3.54
CA GLU A 40 -3.90 1.89 4.31
C GLU A 40 -4.38 2.07 5.76
N ASN A 41 -5.57 1.59 6.10
CA ASN A 41 -6.10 1.59 7.47
C ASN A 41 -5.99 0.22 8.17
N ALA A 42 -5.25 -0.74 7.60
CA ALA A 42 -5.12 -2.12 8.11
C ALA A 42 -6.47 -2.84 8.34
N LYS A 43 -7.53 -2.43 7.63
CA LYS A 43 -8.88 -3.00 7.72
C LYS A 43 -9.12 -4.16 6.75
N PHE A 44 -8.11 -4.57 5.99
CA PHE A 44 -8.20 -5.68 5.05
C PHE A 44 -6.95 -6.57 5.08
N ALA A 45 -7.13 -7.87 4.83
CA ALA A 45 -6.03 -8.80 4.61
C ALA A 45 -5.61 -8.74 3.13
N ALA A 46 -4.65 -7.89 2.80
CA ALA A 46 -4.10 -7.82 1.45
C ALA A 46 -3.43 -9.16 1.07
N SER A 47 -3.73 -9.68 -0.11
CA SER A 47 -3.01 -10.82 -0.66
C SER A 47 -1.60 -10.41 -1.09
N LEU A 48 -0.69 -11.38 -1.25
CA LEU A 48 0.65 -11.11 -1.76
C LEU A 48 0.61 -10.49 -3.17
N ASP A 49 -0.26 -10.99 -4.05
CA ASP A 49 -0.43 -10.43 -5.40
C ASP A 49 -0.85 -8.95 -5.38
N LEU A 50 -1.69 -8.57 -4.42
CA LEU A 50 -2.07 -7.17 -4.25
C LEU A 50 -0.88 -6.34 -3.75
N LEU A 51 -0.12 -6.85 -2.78
CA LEU A 51 1.07 -6.17 -2.28
C LEU A 51 2.12 -5.99 -3.37
N GLU A 52 2.32 -6.98 -4.23
CA GLU A 52 3.20 -6.87 -5.40
C GLU A 52 2.71 -5.77 -6.36
N ARG A 53 1.41 -5.73 -6.68
CA ARG A 53 0.83 -4.67 -7.52
C ARG A 53 0.99 -3.29 -6.90
N ILE A 54 0.84 -3.17 -5.59
CA ILE A 54 1.04 -1.92 -4.85
C ILE A 54 2.52 -1.51 -4.89
N ALA A 55 3.44 -2.43 -4.66
CA ALA A 55 4.88 -2.17 -4.74
C ALA A 55 5.28 -1.67 -6.14
N ARG A 56 4.79 -2.34 -7.20
CA ARG A 56 4.98 -1.91 -8.59
C ARG A 56 4.36 -0.53 -8.86
N ALA A 57 3.14 -0.28 -8.39
CA ALA A 57 2.47 1.01 -8.55
C ALA A 57 3.20 2.16 -7.81
N LEU A 58 3.86 1.82 -6.71
CA LEU A 58 4.75 2.69 -5.96
C LEU A 58 6.18 2.69 -6.51
N ASN A 59 6.56 1.90 -7.50
CA ASN A 59 7.95 1.81 -7.97
C ASN A 59 8.95 1.62 -6.79
N VAL A 60 8.70 0.57 -6.00
CA VAL A 60 9.54 0.08 -4.89
C VAL A 60 9.67 -1.43 -4.97
N ASP A 61 10.67 -1.97 -4.30
CA ASP A 61 10.71 -3.40 -4.02
C ASP A 61 9.67 -3.77 -2.96
N SER A 62 9.07 -4.96 -3.09
CA SER A 62 7.99 -5.42 -2.19
C SER A 62 8.43 -5.46 -0.72
N GLU A 63 9.71 -5.66 -0.44
CA GLU A 63 10.29 -5.66 0.91
C GLU A 63 10.18 -4.30 1.61
N GLU A 64 10.17 -3.19 0.87
CA GLU A 64 10.00 -1.85 1.44
C GLU A 64 8.65 -1.69 2.14
N LEU A 65 7.63 -2.45 1.69
CA LEU A 65 6.33 -2.47 2.35
C LEU A 65 6.40 -3.07 3.77
N PHE A 66 7.44 -3.84 4.09
CA PHE A 66 7.60 -4.56 5.35
C PHE A 66 8.67 -3.98 6.27
N THR A 67 9.42 -2.97 5.81
CA THR A 67 10.52 -2.34 6.57
C THR A 67 10.08 -1.92 7.96
N LYS A 68 10.94 -2.21 8.95
CA LYS A 68 10.69 -1.78 10.34
C LYS A 68 10.69 -0.26 10.42
N ARG A 69 9.78 0.25 11.24
CA ARG A 69 9.74 1.66 11.65
C ARG A 69 10.61 1.87 12.87
#